data_AF-A0AAD7W1Y3-F1
#
_entry.id   AF-A0AAD7W1Y3-F1
#
_cell.length_a   1.000
_cell.length_b   1.000
_cell.length_c   1.000
_cell.angle_alpha   90.00
_cell.angle_beta   90.00
_cell.angle_gamma   90.00
#
_symmetry.space_group_name_H-M   'P 1'
#
loop_
_entity.id
_entity.type
_entity.pdbx_description
1 polymer ?
#
loop_
_entity_poly.entity_id
_entity_poly.type
_entity_poly.pdbx_seq_one_letter_code
_entity_poly.pdbx_strand_id
1 'polypeptide(L)'
;MKLEERMAMMEDRARRSNLRLVFLEEGAESDNPIAFLQRLLPVWLPAPVARGTIEMERAHRVYDDIDTDRKKPRTLIFNMLRYNDRQLIMKAYREGGSSMTHNNRKLLLFADYSAHTN
;
A
#
# COMPACT_ATOMS: atom_id res chain seq x y z
N MET A 1 -14.21 22.87 -15.44
CA MET A 1 -13.20 21.96 -14.89
C MET A 1 -11.84 22.56 -15.15
N LYS A 2 -11.15 22.98 -14.09
CA LYS A 2 -9.82 23.61 -14.17
C LYS A 2 -8.76 22.57 -14.58
N LEU A 3 -7.64 23.00 -15.15
CA LEU A 3 -6.58 22.11 -15.62
C LEU A 3 -6.06 21.19 -14.51
N GLU A 4 -5.90 21.73 -13.31
CA GLU A 4 -5.44 21.03 -12.11
C GLU A 4 -6.35 19.86 -11.73
N GLU A 5 -7.67 20.05 -11.78
CA GLU A 5 -8.66 19.00 -11.51
C GLU A 5 -8.52 17.85 -12.51
N ARG A 6 -8.29 18.15 -13.79
CA ARG A 6 -8.09 17.12 -14.83
C ARG A 6 -6.80 16.34 -14.59
N MET A 7 -5.73 17.02 -14.20
CA MET A 7 -4.45 16.38 -13.87
C MET A 7 -4.59 15.45 -12.67
N ALA A 8 -5.23 15.92 -11.59
CA ALA A 8 -5.50 15.10 -10.41
C ALA A 8 -6.31 13.84 -10.74
N MET A 9 -7.38 13.98 -11.52
CA MET A 9 -8.17 12.83 -11.96
C MET A 9 -7.35 11.82 -12.78
N MET A 10 -6.44 12.29 -13.63
CA MET A 10 -5.55 11.42 -14.41
C MET A 10 -4.56 10.70 -13.50
N GLU A 11 -3.98 11.38 -12.52
CA GLU A 11 -3.08 10.79 -11.54
C GLU A 11 -3.78 9.73 -10.68
N ASP A 12 -4.96 10.04 -10.14
CA ASP A 12 -5.75 9.09 -9.36
C ASP A 12 -6.11 7.86 -10.17
N ARG A 13 -6.48 8.05 -11.45
CA ARG A 13 -6.80 6.95 -12.35
C ARG A 13 -5.58 6.07 -12.63
N ALA A 14 -4.37 6.66 -12.69
CA ALA A 14 -3.13 5.92 -12.85
C ALA A 14 -2.73 5.17 -11.56
N ARG A 15 -3.02 5.76 -10.38
CA ARG A 15 -2.67 5.20 -9.06
C ARG A 15 -3.78 4.35 -8.43
N ARG A 16 -4.92 4.17 -9.08
CA ARG A 16 -6.10 3.49 -8.49
C ARG A 16 -5.83 2.09 -7.95
N SER A 17 -4.87 1.38 -8.53
CA SER A 17 -4.48 0.01 -8.12
C SER A 17 -3.35 -0.01 -7.09
N ASN A 18 -2.82 1.15 -6.70
CA ASN A 18 -1.77 1.28 -5.70
C ASN A 18 -2.35 1.27 -4.29
N LEU A 19 -1.53 0.75 -3.36
CA LEU A 19 -1.71 0.82 -1.92
C LEU A 19 -0.44 1.32 -1.25
N ARG A 20 -0.63 2.03 -0.14
CA ARG A 20 0.43 2.59 0.70
C ARG A 20 0.44 1.87 2.04
N LEU A 21 1.54 1.19 2.35
CA LEU A 21 1.81 0.59 3.66
C LEU A 21 2.76 1.49 4.44
N VAL A 22 2.32 1.93 5.63
CA VAL A 22 3.03 2.89 6.47
C VAL A 22 3.46 2.23 7.78
N PHE A 23 4.56 2.71 8.35
CA PHE A 23 5.19 2.24 9.60
C PHE A 23 5.83 0.85 9.54
N LEU A 24 5.96 0.27 8.35
CA LEU A 24 6.76 -0.94 8.17
C LEU A 24 8.24 -0.59 8.37
N GLU A 25 8.93 -1.33 9.24
CA GLU A 25 10.37 -1.13 9.49
C GLU A 25 11.19 -1.21 8.21
N GLU A 26 12.19 -0.33 8.07
CA GLU A 26 13.09 -0.32 6.91
C GLU A 26 13.84 -1.66 6.81
N GLY A 27 13.85 -2.25 5.62
CA GLY A 27 14.53 -3.53 5.37
C GLY A 27 13.73 -4.78 5.77
N ALA A 28 12.54 -4.64 6.34
CA ALA A 28 11.67 -5.78 6.66
C ALA A 28 11.33 -6.63 5.43
N GLU A 29 11.25 -6.00 4.25
CA GLU A 29 10.95 -6.67 2.98
C GLU A 29 12.09 -7.54 2.44
N SER A 30 13.32 -7.33 2.92
CA SER A 30 14.53 -7.90 2.32
C SER A 30 14.63 -7.57 0.81
N ASP A 31 15.21 -8.45 0.00
CA ASP A 31 15.51 -8.21 -1.41
C ASP A 31 14.29 -8.29 -2.33
N ASN A 32 13.18 -8.88 -1.86
CA ASN A 32 11.97 -9.08 -2.67
C ASN A 32 10.69 -8.61 -1.94
N PRO A 33 10.31 -7.33 -2.12
CA PRO A 33 9.10 -6.76 -1.54
C PRO A 33 7.80 -7.43 -1.99
N ILE A 34 7.73 -7.96 -3.22
CA ILE A 34 6.52 -8.65 -3.72
C ILE A 34 6.33 -9.96 -2.97
N ALA A 35 7.37 -10.80 -2.90
CA ALA A 35 7.30 -12.07 -2.17
C ALA A 35 7.01 -11.86 -0.68
N PHE A 36 7.58 -10.81 -0.09
CA PHE A 36 7.28 -10.40 1.28
C PHE A 36 5.78 -10.10 1.48
N LEU A 37 5.20 -9.25 0.63
CA LEU A 37 3.78 -8.89 0.73
C LEU A 37 2.85 -10.07 0.44
N GLN A 38 3.17 -10.90 -0.56
CA GLN A 38 2.39 -12.10 -0.87
C GLN A 38 2.31 -13.08 0.32
N ARG A 39 3.40 -13.17 1.10
CA ARG A 39 3.45 -14.02 2.30
C ARG A 39 2.70 -13.41 3.49
N LEU A 40 2.80 -12.10 3.71
CA LEU A 40 2.31 -11.47 4.94
C LEU A 40 0.93 -10.83 4.85
N LEU A 41 0.49 -10.36 3.68
CA LEU A 41 -0.88 -9.86 3.50
C LEU A 41 -1.95 -10.88 3.92
N PRO A 42 -1.84 -12.18 3.59
CA PRO A 42 -2.80 -13.17 4.08
C PRO A 42 -2.76 -13.35 5.61
N VAL A 43 -1.61 -13.12 6.25
CA VAL A 43 -1.46 -13.22 7.71
C VAL A 43 -2.12 -12.01 8.39
N TRP A 44 -1.95 -10.81 7.83
CA TRP A 44 -2.54 -9.59 8.38
C TRP A 44 -4.04 -9.47 8.06
N LEU A 45 -4.48 -9.99 6.91
CA LEU A 45 -5.84 -9.83 6.36
C LEU A 45 -6.41 -11.18 5.88
N PRO A 46 -6.68 -12.13 6.80
CA PRO A 46 -6.97 -13.52 6.44
C PRO A 46 -8.28 -13.73 5.68
N ALA A 47 -9.31 -12.90 5.89
CA ALA A 47 -10.65 -13.19 5.36
C ALA A 47 -10.79 -12.95 3.83
N PRO A 48 -10.23 -11.89 3.22
CA PRO A 48 -10.45 -11.62 1.79
C PRO A 48 -9.28 -12.00 0.88
N VAL A 49 -8.07 -12.13 1.42
CA VAL A 49 -6.84 -12.43 0.67
C VAL A 49 -6.64 -13.94 0.46
N ALA A 50 -7.22 -14.79 1.32
CA ALA A 50 -7.01 -16.24 1.28
C ALA A 50 -7.68 -16.97 0.09
N ARG A 51 -8.46 -16.28 -0.76
CA ARG A 51 -9.23 -16.93 -1.84
C ARG A 51 -8.51 -16.98 -3.19
N GLY A 52 -7.32 -16.39 -3.34
CA GLY A 52 -6.56 -16.45 -4.59
C GLY A 52 -5.14 -15.89 -4.49
N THR A 53 -4.31 -16.16 -5.50
CA THR A 53 -2.95 -15.59 -5.58
C THR A 53 -3.07 -14.10 -5.87
N ILE A 54 -2.67 -13.26 -4.92
CA ILE A 54 -2.54 -11.83 -5.16
C ILE A 54 -1.39 -11.59 -6.15
N GLU A 55 -1.73 -11.02 -7.30
CA GLU A 55 -0.78 -10.61 -8.33
C GLU A 55 -0.43 -9.13 -8.16
N MET A 56 0.86 -8.83 -8.03
CA MET A 56 1.38 -7.46 -7.93
C MET A 56 2.30 -7.19 -9.11
N GLU A 57 2.16 -6.01 -9.70
CA GLU A 57 3.08 -5.57 -10.76
C GLU A 57 4.40 -5.07 -10.17
N ARG A 58 4.33 -4.38 -9.03
CA ARG A 58 5.47 -3.68 -8.44
C ARG A 58 5.27 -3.43 -6.96
N ALA A 59 6.36 -3.48 -6.19
CA ALA A 59 6.42 -3.01 -4.81
C ALA A 59 7.76 -2.32 -4.55
N HIS A 60 7.74 -1.12 -3.99
CA HIS A 60 8.93 -0.30 -3.73
C HIS A 60 8.68 0.76 -2.65
N ARG A 61 9.72 1.17 -1.95
CA ARG A 61 9.66 2.31 -1.00
C ARG A 61 9.62 3.63 -1.78
N VAL A 62 8.90 4.62 -1.26
CA VAL A 62 8.93 5.98 -1.81
C VAL A 62 10.33 6.56 -1.64
N TYR A 63 10.85 7.11 -2.74
CA TYR A 63 12.06 7.93 -2.70
C TYR A 63 11.67 9.33 -2.25
N ASP A 64 11.61 9.55 -0.94
CA ASP A 64 11.59 10.91 -0.42
C ASP A 64 13.02 11.46 -0.47
N ASP A 65 13.14 12.77 -0.74
CA ASP A 65 14.39 13.49 -0.49
C ASP A 65 14.81 13.20 0.94
N ILE A 66 16.07 12.78 1.08
CA ILE A 66 16.66 12.25 2.30
C ILE A 66 16.57 13.33 3.38
N ASP A 67 15.47 13.36 4.13
CA ASP A 67 15.44 14.11 5.37
C ASP A 67 16.31 13.34 6.34
N THR A 68 17.47 13.94 6.63
CA THR A 68 18.56 13.40 7.43
C THR A 68 18.14 12.97 8.84
N ASP A 69 16.93 13.28 9.30
CA ASP A 69 16.43 13.02 10.65
C ASP A 69 15.61 11.72 10.81
N ARG A 70 15.89 10.67 9.99
CA ARG A 70 15.29 9.30 9.90
C ARG A 70 14.61 8.71 11.16
N LYS A 71 13.54 9.32 11.66
CA LYS A 71 12.75 8.80 12.80
C LYS A 71 11.54 7.98 12.35
N LYS A 72 11.12 8.10 11.08
CA LYS A 72 9.95 7.40 10.53
C LYS A 72 10.36 6.51 9.35
N PRO A 73 9.94 5.24 9.31
CA PRO A 73 10.15 4.38 8.14
C PRO A 73 9.43 4.92 6.90
N ARG A 74 10.04 4.79 5.72
CA ARG A 74 9.45 5.25 4.45
C ARG A 74 8.18 4.47 4.11
N THR A 75 7.27 5.07 3.36
CA THR A 75 6.08 4.34 2.91
C THR A 75 6.48 3.30 1.86
N LEU A 76 5.97 2.07 1.98
CA LEU A 76 6.03 1.07 0.92
C LEU A 76 4.80 1.22 0.03
N ILE A 77 5.01 1.51 -1.26
CA ILE A 77 3.95 1.52 -2.26
C ILE A 77 4.00 0.21 -3.05
N PHE A 78 2.85 -0.42 -3.20
CA PHE A 78 2.70 -1.58 -4.07
C PHE A 78 1.50 -1.44 -4.99
N ASN A 79 1.66 -1.88 -6.23
CA ASN A 79 0.66 -1.84 -7.28
C ASN A 79 0.13 -3.25 -7.52
N MET A 80 -1.20 -3.35 -7.48
CA MET A 80 -1.94 -4.57 -7.76
C MET A 80 -2.21 -4.70 -9.26
N LEU A 81 -1.97 -5.88 -9.82
CA LEU A 81 -2.29 -6.16 -11.23
C LEU A 81 -3.78 -5.93 -11.53
N ARG A 82 -4.65 -6.20 -10.54
CA ARG A 82 -6.09 -6.04 -10.65
C ARG A 82 -6.60 -5.04 -9.63
N TYR A 83 -7.35 -4.04 -10.11
CA TYR A 83 -8.02 -3.07 -9.24
C TYR A 83 -8.97 -3.73 -8.21
N ASN A 84 -9.61 -4.84 -8.58
CA ASN A 84 -10.50 -5.57 -7.69
C ASN A 84 -9.77 -6.10 -6.45
N ASP A 85 -8.54 -6.58 -6.61
CA ASP A 85 -7.73 -7.09 -5.49
C ASP A 85 -7.38 -5.96 -4.53
N ARG A 86 -7.04 -4.77 -5.07
CA ARG A 86 -6.86 -3.54 -4.27
C ARG A 86 -8.11 -3.23 -3.44
N GLN A 87 -9.30 -3.30 -4.04
CA GLN A 87 -10.57 -3.05 -3.31
C GLN A 87 -10.83 -4.09 -2.23
N LEU A 88 -10.60 -5.37 -2.53
CA LEU A 88 -10.78 -6.47 -1.58
C LEU A 88 -9.87 -6.31 -0.36
N ILE A 89 -8.59 -5.98 -0.56
CA ILE A 89 -7.64 -5.73 0.51
C ILE A 89 -8.08 -4.53 1.37
N MET A 90 -8.49 -3.42 0.76
CA MET A 90 -8.94 -2.25 1.52
C MET A 90 -10.23 -2.51 2.29
N LYS A 91 -11.15 -3.30 1.72
CA LYS A 91 -12.35 -3.74 2.42
C LYS A 91 -11.99 -4.62 3.62
N ALA A 92 -11.12 -5.61 3.43
CA ALA A 92 -10.57 -6.46 4.48
C ALA A 92 -10.03 -5.66 5.65
N TYR A 93 -9.17 -4.69 5.32
CA TYR A 93 -8.48 -3.87 6.28
C TYR A 93 -9.47 -3.03 7.11
N ARG A 94 -10.49 -2.46 6.47
CA ARG A 94 -11.54 -1.69 7.16
C ARG A 94 -12.39 -2.57 8.07
N GLU A 95 -12.82 -3.74 7.57
CA GLU A 95 -13.61 -4.71 8.34
C GLU A 95 -12.82 -5.28 9.54
N GLY A 96 -11.49 -5.42 9.39
CA GLY A 96 -10.57 -5.84 10.45
C GLY A 96 -10.19 -4.74 11.45
N GLY A 97 -10.88 -3.59 11.45
CA GLY A 97 -10.63 -2.50 12.41
C GLY A 97 -9.58 -1.47 11.98
N SER A 98 -9.20 -1.44 10.70
CA SER A 98 -8.26 -0.46 10.12
C SER A 98 -6.91 -0.41 10.84
N SER A 99 -6.40 -1.58 11.22
CA SER A 99 -5.03 -1.72 11.71
C SER A 99 -4.52 -3.15 11.53
N MET A 100 -3.22 -3.27 11.27
CA MET A 100 -2.52 -4.56 11.20
C MET A 100 -1.32 -4.50 12.16
N THR A 101 -0.79 -5.66 12.54
CA THR A 101 0.40 -5.73 13.40
C THR A 101 1.48 -6.60 12.77
N HIS A 102 2.72 -6.11 12.78
CA HIS A 102 3.90 -6.85 12.35
C HIS A 102 5.05 -6.56 13.32
N ASN A 103 5.72 -7.59 13.84
CA ASN A 103 6.80 -7.46 14.82
C ASN A 103 6.46 -6.52 15.99
N ASN A 104 5.26 -6.70 16.56
CA ASN A 104 4.74 -5.88 17.65
C ASN A 104 4.56 -4.37 17.33
N ARG A 105 4.61 -3.98 16.06
CA ARG A 105 4.33 -2.62 15.58
C ARG A 105 3.04 -2.56 14.78
N LYS A 106 2.29 -1.49 14.98
CA LYS A 106 1.07 -1.19 14.23
C LYS A 106 1.43 -0.72 12.82
N LEU A 107 0.88 -1.41 11.81
CA LEU A 107 0.95 -1.03 10.41
C LEU A 107 -0.39 -0.44 9.98
N LEU A 108 -0.31 0.55 9.08
CA LEU A 108 -1.49 1.16 8.48
C LEU A 108 -1.46 1.02 6.97
N LEU A 109 -2.64 0.84 6.38
CA LEU A 109 -2.83 0.70 4.95
C LEU A 109 -3.74 1.80 4.41
N PHE A 110 -3.32 2.43 3.31
CA PHE A 110 -4.06 3.50 2.66
C PHE A 110 -4.15 3.29 1.16
N ALA A 111 -5.19 3.89 0.58
CA ALA A 111 -5.27 4.15 -0.84
C ALA A 111 -4.19 5.17 -1.26
N ASP A 112 -3.63 5.00 -2.46
CA ASP A 112 -2.72 5.98 -3.05
C ASP A 112 -3.51 6.92 -3.98
N TYR A 113 -3.68 8.17 -3.55
CA TYR A 113 -4.33 9.22 -4.32
C TYR A 113 -3.34 10.35 -4.63
N SER A 114 -3.70 11.21 -5.58
CA SER A 114 -3.06 12.48 -5.81
C SER A 114 -3.26 13.42 -4.61
N ALA A 115 -2.41 14.42 -4.49
CA ALA A 115 -2.48 15.38 -3.39
C ALA A 115 -3.80 16.19 -3.36
N HIS A 116 -4.51 16.24 -4.49
CA HIS A 116 -5.75 16.99 -4.63
C HIS A 116 -6.98 16.23 -4.08
N THR A 117 -6.92 14.90 -4.02
CA THR A 117 -8.06 14.03 -3.67
C THR A 117 -7.98 13.55 -2.21
N ASN A 118 -7.12 14.19 -1.41
CA ASN A 118 -6.78 13.79 -0.04
C ASN A 118 -7.95 14.01 0.94
#